data_AF-A0A966B3P1-F1
#
_entry.id   AF-A0A966B3P1-F1
#
_cell.length_a   1.000
_cell.length_b   1.000
_cell.length_c   1.000
_cell.angle_alpha   90.00
_cell.angle_beta   90.00
_cell.angle_gamma   90.00
#
_symmetry.space_group_name_H-M   'P 1'
#
loop_
_entity.id
_entity.type
_entity.pdbx_description
1 polymer ?
#
loop_
_entity_poly.entity_id
_entity_poly.type
_entity_poly.pdbx_seq_one_letter_code
_entity_poly.pdbx_strand_id
1 'polypeptide(L)'
;ALTRALDGDRISAFGGIVALNVVVDGQAAKELTSLFLECVVAPGYSPEAREILAAKGNLRLLELEPEAIDAAPKDHVRSILGGVLVQDLDDQPIDPSAWTVASQRQPTVAEDADLRFAWQLVRHVRSNAILVARDGQSLGVGAGQMNRVGSARLALDAAGEQAVGAVLASDGFFPFDDTVRLAASHGIKAVIHPGGSLRDADSIKACDELGLAMVLTGRRHFLH
;
A
#
# COMPACT_ATOMS: atom_id res chain seq x y z
N ALA A 1 -0.07 14.01 -5.81
CA ALA A 1 0.03 12.54 -5.74
C ALA A 1 1.47 12.09 -5.99
N LEU A 2 2.06 12.41 -7.15
CA LEU A 2 3.44 12.06 -7.48
C LEU A 2 4.46 12.44 -6.40
N THR A 3 4.51 13.71 -5.97
CA THR A 3 5.43 14.15 -4.91
C THR A 3 5.26 13.35 -3.62
N ARG A 4 4.01 13.14 -3.16
CA ARG A 4 3.73 12.30 -1.98
C ARG A 4 4.22 10.86 -2.15
N ALA A 5 4.06 10.28 -3.34
CA ALA A 5 4.53 8.92 -3.62
C ALA A 5 6.07 8.84 -3.58
N LEU A 6 6.78 9.81 -4.16
CA LEU A 6 8.24 9.90 -4.09
C LEU A 6 8.73 10.15 -2.66
N ASP A 7 8.03 10.99 -1.91
CA ASP A 7 8.33 11.32 -0.51
C ASP A 7 8.04 10.16 0.46
N GLY A 8 7.34 9.11 0.03
CA GLY A 8 7.14 7.91 0.84
C GLY A 8 8.45 7.20 1.18
N ASP A 9 9.39 7.15 0.23
CA ASP A 9 10.78 6.75 0.46
C ASP A 9 11.66 7.21 -0.72
N ARG A 10 12.19 8.45 -0.63
CA ARG A 10 13.05 9.01 -1.68
C ARG A 10 14.36 8.24 -1.86
N ILE A 11 14.84 7.57 -0.82
CA ILE A 11 16.10 6.81 -0.88
C ILE A 11 15.89 5.59 -1.77
N SER A 12 14.81 4.83 -1.52
CA SER A 12 14.47 3.64 -2.32
C SER A 12 13.89 3.99 -3.70
N ALA A 13 13.30 5.18 -3.88
CA ALA A 13 12.81 5.62 -5.19
C ALA A 13 13.94 5.87 -6.21
N PHE A 14 15.18 6.05 -5.77
CA PHE A 14 16.33 6.21 -6.65
C PHE A 14 16.59 4.92 -7.45
N GLY A 15 16.56 5.03 -8.78
CA GLY A 15 16.60 3.87 -9.68
C GLY A 15 15.27 3.10 -9.75
N GLY A 16 14.19 3.71 -9.26
CA GLY A 16 12.87 3.10 -9.24
C GLY A 16 12.15 3.14 -10.60
N ILE A 17 10.98 2.51 -10.60
CA ILE A 17 10.00 2.55 -11.69
C ILE A 17 8.78 3.31 -11.18
N VAL A 18 8.31 4.29 -11.96
CA VAL A 18 7.12 5.09 -11.62
C VAL A 18 6.01 4.79 -12.61
N ALA A 19 4.82 4.45 -12.10
CA ALA A 19 3.61 4.34 -12.89
C ALA A 19 2.64 5.48 -12.54
N LEU A 20 2.11 6.16 -13.56
CA LEU A 20 1.06 7.16 -13.42
C LEU A 20 -0.21 6.67 -14.13
N ASN A 21 -1.37 6.95 -13.56
CA ASN A 21 -2.68 6.58 -14.12
C ASN A 21 -3.33 7.71 -14.95
N VAL A 22 -2.57 8.75 -15.26
CA VAL A 22 -2.98 9.91 -16.07
C VAL A 22 -1.84 10.33 -16.98
N VAL A 23 -2.16 11.10 -18.02
CA VAL A 23 -1.16 11.67 -18.94
C VAL A 23 -0.14 12.53 -18.18
N VAL A 24 1.13 12.34 -18.50
CA VAL A 24 2.24 13.12 -17.90
C VAL A 24 2.34 14.48 -18.59
N ASP A 25 2.18 15.55 -17.80
CA ASP A 25 2.37 16.93 -18.23
C ASP A 25 3.79 17.43 -17.92
N GLY A 26 4.11 18.66 -18.34
CA GLY A 26 5.42 19.26 -18.10
C GLY A 26 5.77 19.46 -16.63
N GLN A 27 4.77 19.65 -15.75
CA GLN A 27 5.01 19.81 -14.31
C GLN A 27 5.39 18.47 -13.67
N ALA A 28 4.65 17.41 -13.97
CA ALA A 28 4.97 16.05 -13.54
C ALA A 28 6.33 15.61 -14.09
N ALA A 29 6.63 15.91 -15.36
CA ALA A 29 7.92 15.61 -15.97
C ALA A 29 9.09 16.26 -15.21
N LYS A 30 8.98 17.53 -14.80
CA LYS A 30 10.00 18.22 -13.99
C LYS A 30 10.25 17.49 -12.67
N GLU A 31 9.19 17.09 -11.97
CA GLU A 31 9.33 16.31 -10.73
C GLU A 31 10.01 14.95 -10.98
N LEU A 32 9.63 14.24 -12.05
CA LEU A 32 10.23 12.95 -12.42
C LEU A 32 11.72 13.08 -12.75
N THR A 33 12.17 14.23 -13.26
CA THR A 33 13.58 14.49 -13.54
C THR A 33 14.43 14.88 -12.33
N SER A 34 13.79 15.14 -11.17
CA SER A 34 14.46 15.49 -9.92
C SER A 34 15.20 14.31 -9.29
N LEU A 35 14.87 13.09 -9.69
CA LEU A 35 15.47 11.84 -9.24
C LEU A 35 16.01 11.05 -10.45
N PHE A 36 16.93 10.14 -10.18
CA PHE A 36 17.29 9.11 -11.16
C PHE A 36 16.19 8.04 -11.14
N LEU A 37 15.53 7.82 -12.29
CA LEU A 37 14.51 6.79 -12.48
C LEU A 37 14.92 5.87 -13.64
N GLU A 38 14.63 4.58 -13.51
CA GLU A 38 14.88 3.62 -14.58
C GLU A 38 13.77 3.70 -15.64
N CYS A 39 12.51 3.78 -15.21
CA CYS A 39 11.36 3.71 -16.10
C CYS A 39 10.19 4.56 -15.60
N VAL A 40 9.48 5.21 -16.52
CA VAL A 40 8.17 5.82 -16.28
C VAL A 40 7.16 5.14 -17.19
N VAL A 41 6.02 4.75 -16.62
CA VAL A 41 4.87 4.17 -17.33
C VAL A 41 3.67 5.09 -17.12
N ALA A 42 2.97 5.45 -18.18
CA ALA A 42 1.76 6.27 -18.11
C ALA A 42 0.84 6.00 -19.31
N PRO A 43 -0.45 6.40 -19.27
CA PRO A 43 -1.32 6.40 -20.45
C PRO A 43 -0.74 7.18 -21.62
N GLY A 44 -0.05 8.29 -21.34
CA GLY A 44 0.58 9.08 -22.39
C GLY A 44 1.45 10.20 -21.83
N TYR A 45 2.11 10.92 -22.74
CA TYR A 45 2.99 12.04 -22.43
C TYR A 45 2.67 13.23 -23.33
N SER A 46 2.45 14.39 -22.71
CA SER A 46 2.34 15.66 -23.44
C SER A 46 3.64 15.97 -24.22
N PRO A 47 3.59 16.80 -25.28
CA PRO A 47 4.79 17.22 -25.99
C PRO A 47 5.86 17.84 -25.08
N GLU A 48 5.45 18.71 -24.14
CA GLU A 48 6.35 19.31 -23.15
C GLU A 48 6.99 18.26 -22.25
N ALA A 49 6.21 17.29 -21.76
CA ALA A 49 6.75 16.20 -20.93
C ALA A 49 7.79 15.37 -21.69
N ARG A 50 7.53 15.04 -22.96
CA ARG A 50 8.48 14.29 -23.80
C ARG A 50 9.79 15.04 -23.97
N GLU A 51 9.73 16.34 -24.22
CA GLU A 51 10.92 17.18 -24.37
C GLU A 51 11.77 17.20 -23.08
N ILE A 52 11.12 17.39 -21.93
CA ILE A 52 11.79 17.42 -20.62
C ILE A 52 12.42 16.05 -20.30
N LEU A 53 11.66 14.97 -20.48
CA LEU A 53 12.12 13.62 -20.13
C LEU A 53 13.20 13.10 -21.10
N ALA A 54 13.21 13.56 -22.35
CA ALA A 54 14.23 13.20 -23.34
C ALA A 54 15.65 13.68 -22.94
N ALA A 55 15.77 14.66 -22.05
CA ALA A 55 17.06 15.06 -21.48
C ALA A 55 17.71 13.96 -20.63
N LYS A 56 16.94 12.94 -20.19
CA LYS A 56 17.43 11.78 -19.44
C LYS A 56 17.65 10.60 -20.40
N GLY A 57 18.82 10.54 -21.04
CA GLY A 57 19.10 9.60 -22.13
C GLY A 57 18.91 8.08 -21.84
N ASN A 58 18.90 7.68 -20.57
CA ASN A 58 18.69 6.28 -20.15
C ASN A 58 17.29 5.99 -19.56
N LEU A 59 16.44 7.01 -19.48
CA LEU A 59 15.09 6.86 -18.94
C LEU A 59 14.21 6.16 -19.98
N ARG A 60 13.62 5.02 -19.60
CA ARG A 60 12.61 4.35 -20.43
C ARG A 60 11.27 5.01 -20.21
N LEU A 61 10.59 5.41 -21.28
CA LEU A 61 9.21 5.85 -21.26
C LEU A 61 8.35 4.76 -21.91
N LEU A 62 7.37 4.26 -21.17
CA LEU A 62 6.38 3.31 -21.65
C LEU A 62 5.00 3.97 -21.65
N GLU A 63 4.24 3.72 -22.71
CA GLU A 63 2.84 4.12 -22.84
C GLU A 63 1.96 2.88 -22.68
N LEU A 64 1.06 2.92 -21.71
CA LEU A 64 0.10 1.85 -21.44
C LEU A 64 -1.27 2.48 -21.19
N GLU A 65 -2.13 2.40 -22.19
CA GLU A 65 -3.49 2.91 -22.11
C GLU A 65 -4.34 2.09 -21.12
N PRO A 66 -5.24 2.71 -20.34
CA PRO A 66 -6.12 2.01 -19.39
C PRO A 66 -6.91 0.87 -20.04
N GLU A 67 -7.37 1.02 -21.28
CA GLU A 67 -8.12 0.00 -22.01
C GLU A 67 -7.30 -1.27 -22.24
N ALA A 68 -5.97 -1.16 -22.34
CA ALA A 68 -5.09 -2.31 -22.46
C ALA A 68 -5.02 -3.12 -21.15
N ILE A 69 -5.21 -2.47 -20.00
CA ILE A 69 -5.29 -3.12 -18.69
C ILE A 69 -6.62 -3.88 -18.59
N ASP A 70 -7.73 -3.26 -18.99
CA ASP A 70 -9.06 -3.87 -18.96
C ASP A 70 -9.18 -5.09 -19.90
N ALA A 71 -8.49 -5.05 -21.03
CA ALA A 71 -8.46 -6.15 -22.00
C ALA A 71 -7.51 -7.30 -21.62
N ALA A 72 -6.65 -7.10 -20.61
CA ALA A 72 -5.65 -8.10 -20.23
C ALA A 72 -6.31 -9.36 -19.61
N PRO A 73 -5.74 -10.57 -19.82
CA PRO A 73 -6.19 -11.77 -19.12
C PRO A 73 -6.14 -11.58 -17.60
N LYS A 74 -7.17 -12.05 -16.91
CA LYS A 74 -7.28 -11.95 -15.44
C LYS A 74 -6.68 -13.14 -14.69
N ASP A 75 -5.85 -13.92 -15.38
CA ASP A 75 -5.16 -15.06 -14.82
C ASP A 75 -3.81 -14.62 -14.24
N HIS A 76 -3.59 -14.95 -12.96
CA HIS A 76 -2.27 -14.90 -12.35
C HIS A 76 -1.55 -16.24 -12.57
N VAL A 77 -0.49 -16.23 -13.38
CA VAL A 77 0.30 -17.41 -13.71
C VAL A 77 1.63 -17.38 -12.95
N ARG A 78 1.94 -18.46 -12.21
CA ARG A 78 3.22 -18.64 -11.50
C ARG A 78 3.90 -19.93 -11.94
N SER A 79 5.15 -19.84 -12.38
CA SER A 79 5.98 -21.01 -12.68
C SER A 79 6.41 -21.74 -11.41
N ILE A 80 6.36 -23.06 -11.44
CA ILE A 80 6.92 -23.97 -10.42
C ILE A 80 7.78 -25.03 -11.09
N LEU A 81 8.59 -25.76 -10.31
CA LEU A 81 9.34 -26.88 -10.86
C LEU A 81 8.37 -27.90 -11.46
N GLY A 82 8.47 -28.12 -12.77
CA GLY A 82 7.65 -29.08 -13.50
C GLY A 82 6.29 -28.56 -14.01
N GLY A 83 5.97 -27.26 -13.88
CA GLY A 83 4.71 -26.74 -14.43
C GLY A 83 4.39 -25.29 -14.07
N VAL A 84 3.09 -24.96 -14.13
CA VAL A 84 2.54 -23.65 -13.77
C VAL A 84 1.33 -23.79 -12.86
N LEU A 85 1.13 -22.83 -11.98
CA LEU A 85 -0.11 -22.59 -11.26
C LEU A 85 -0.84 -21.43 -11.92
N VAL A 86 -2.15 -21.54 -12.06
CA VAL A 86 -3.03 -20.50 -12.61
C VAL A 86 -4.15 -20.27 -11.59
N GLN A 87 -4.40 -19.01 -11.27
CA GLN A 87 -5.48 -18.58 -10.37
C GLN A 87 -6.05 -17.24 -10.86
N ASP A 88 -7.22 -16.86 -10.39
CA ASP A 88 -7.75 -15.52 -10.65
C ASP A 88 -6.84 -14.45 -10.03
N LEU A 89 -6.73 -13.28 -10.69
CA LEU A 89 -6.13 -12.10 -10.09
C LEU A 89 -6.94 -11.63 -8.88
N ASP A 90 -6.22 -11.23 -7.84
CA ASP A 90 -6.82 -10.47 -6.76
C ASP A 90 -6.93 -9.00 -7.21
N ASP A 91 -7.90 -8.69 -8.07
CA ASP A 91 -8.11 -7.39 -8.73
C ASP A 91 -9.45 -6.71 -8.40
N GLN A 92 -10.33 -7.40 -7.66
CA GLN A 92 -11.65 -6.89 -7.32
C GLN A 92 -11.59 -5.50 -6.66
N PRO A 93 -12.55 -4.60 -6.94
CA PRO A 93 -12.67 -3.31 -6.28
C PRO A 93 -12.81 -3.47 -4.77
N ILE A 94 -12.27 -2.49 -4.04
CA ILE A 94 -12.48 -2.41 -2.60
C ILE A 94 -13.91 -1.93 -2.33
N ASP A 95 -14.72 -2.80 -1.74
CA ASP A 95 -16.07 -2.47 -1.27
C ASP A 95 -16.09 -2.42 0.27
N PRO A 96 -16.20 -1.23 0.87
CA PRO A 96 -16.26 -1.07 2.31
C PRO A 96 -17.64 -1.37 2.91
N SER A 97 -18.66 -1.66 2.10
CA SER A 97 -20.03 -1.93 2.58
C SER A 97 -20.13 -3.11 3.55
N ALA A 98 -19.22 -4.09 3.40
CA ALA A 98 -19.13 -5.27 4.25
C ALA A 98 -18.17 -5.10 5.44
N TRP A 99 -17.51 -3.94 5.59
CA TRP A 99 -16.54 -3.73 6.65
C TRP A 99 -17.22 -3.50 7.98
N THR A 100 -16.59 -4.00 9.05
CA THR A 100 -17.08 -3.87 10.42
C THR A 100 -16.09 -3.09 11.26
N VAL A 101 -16.55 -2.02 11.92
CA VAL A 101 -15.76 -1.39 12.98
C VAL A 101 -15.91 -2.23 14.24
N ALA A 102 -14.85 -2.94 14.63
CA ALA A 102 -14.88 -3.93 15.71
C ALA A 102 -14.51 -3.37 17.09
N SER A 103 -13.79 -2.25 17.14
CA SER A 103 -13.49 -1.51 18.36
C SER A 103 -14.63 -0.59 18.79
N GLN A 104 -14.59 -0.11 20.03
CA GLN A 104 -15.49 0.91 20.55
C GLN A 104 -15.31 2.27 19.87
N ARG A 105 -14.05 2.67 19.61
CA ARG A 105 -13.73 3.92 18.91
C ARG A 105 -14.04 3.77 17.43
N GLN A 106 -14.77 4.74 16.89
CA GLN A 106 -14.99 4.88 15.44
C GLN A 106 -13.81 5.62 14.79
N PRO A 107 -13.40 5.23 13.56
CA PRO A 107 -12.43 6.03 12.81
C PRO A 107 -13.03 7.40 12.47
N THR A 108 -12.20 8.43 12.44
CA THR A 108 -12.59 9.72 11.88
C THR A 108 -12.74 9.61 10.36
N VAL A 109 -13.34 10.64 9.72
CA VAL A 109 -13.46 10.67 8.24
C VAL A 109 -12.09 10.61 7.55
N ALA A 110 -11.08 11.28 8.11
CA ALA A 110 -9.72 11.24 7.58
C ALA A 110 -9.07 9.86 7.77
N GLU A 111 -9.22 9.28 8.97
CA GLU A 111 -8.72 7.92 9.24
C GLU A 111 -9.40 6.88 8.34
N ASP A 112 -10.71 6.96 8.12
CA ASP A 112 -11.43 6.05 7.22
C ASP A 112 -10.93 6.14 5.77
N ALA A 113 -10.70 7.36 5.26
CA ALA A 113 -10.13 7.57 3.94
C ALA A 113 -8.72 6.97 3.82
N ASP A 114 -7.87 7.16 4.84
CA ASP A 114 -6.53 6.60 4.87
C ASP A 114 -6.53 5.08 5.07
N LEU A 115 -7.46 4.50 5.82
CA LEU A 115 -7.60 3.04 5.94
C LEU A 115 -7.95 2.41 4.60
N ARG A 116 -8.86 3.04 3.83
CA ARG A 116 -9.20 2.59 2.46
C ARG A 116 -8.00 2.66 1.53
N PHE A 117 -7.26 3.77 1.57
CA PHE A 117 -6.03 3.94 0.80
C PHE A 117 -4.99 2.88 1.18
N ALA A 118 -4.72 2.70 2.48
CA ALA A 118 -3.75 1.74 2.98
C ALA A 118 -4.13 0.30 2.62
N TRP A 119 -5.43 -0.03 2.70
CA TRP A 119 -5.96 -1.33 2.31
C TRP A 119 -5.78 -1.63 0.81
N GLN A 120 -6.01 -0.63 -0.05
CA GLN A 120 -5.75 -0.76 -1.49
C GLN A 120 -4.27 -1.01 -1.78
N LEU A 121 -3.35 -0.36 -1.06
CA LEU A 121 -1.92 -0.50 -1.28
C LEU A 121 -1.36 -1.82 -0.74
N VAL A 122 -1.79 -2.26 0.46
CA VAL A 122 -1.21 -3.43 1.12
C VAL A 122 -1.40 -4.72 0.31
N ARG A 123 -2.43 -4.79 -0.54
CA ARG A 123 -2.67 -5.94 -1.46
C ARG A 123 -1.52 -6.20 -2.44
N HIS A 124 -0.72 -5.18 -2.73
CA HIS A 124 0.38 -5.24 -3.70
C HIS A 124 1.74 -5.49 -3.02
N VAL A 125 1.77 -5.58 -1.68
CA VAL A 125 2.98 -5.78 -0.89
C VAL A 125 3.14 -7.28 -0.60
N ARG A 126 4.36 -7.80 -0.72
CA ARG A 126 4.65 -9.22 -0.47
C ARG A 126 4.37 -9.58 1.00
N SER A 127 3.67 -10.70 1.23
CA SER A 127 3.23 -11.15 2.53
C SER A 127 4.36 -11.74 3.40
N ASN A 128 4.30 -11.63 4.74
CA ASN A 128 3.31 -10.85 5.50
C ASN A 128 3.54 -9.35 5.31
N ALA A 129 2.46 -8.60 5.05
CA ALA A 129 2.56 -7.18 4.73
C ALA A 129 1.89 -6.28 5.78
N ILE A 130 2.58 -5.17 6.07
CA ILE A 130 2.07 -4.06 6.88
C ILE A 130 2.34 -2.77 6.12
N LEU A 131 1.32 -1.90 6.02
CA LEU A 131 1.43 -0.59 5.41
C LEU A 131 0.98 0.48 6.41
N VAL A 132 1.81 1.50 6.62
CA VAL A 132 1.47 2.70 7.40
C VAL A 132 1.18 3.83 6.42
N ALA A 133 0.08 4.55 6.60
CA ALA A 133 -0.32 5.65 5.72
C ALA A 133 -0.98 6.81 6.47
N ARG A 134 -0.87 8.00 5.90
CA ARG A 134 -1.60 9.21 6.33
C ARG A 134 -1.77 10.16 5.15
N ASP A 135 -2.88 10.88 5.08
CA ASP A 135 -3.16 11.91 4.07
C ASP A 135 -3.02 11.40 2.61
N GLY A 136 -3.39 10.15 2.37
CA GLY A 136 -3.23 9.48 1.06
C GLY A 136 -1.78 9.36 0.61
N GLN A 137 -0.86 9.13 1.55
CA GLN A 137 0.57 8.85 1.34
C GLN A 137 0.98 7.61 2.14
N SER A 138 1.74 6.72 1.51
CA SER A 138 2.43 5.63 2.23
C SER A 138 3.62 6.21 3.00
N LEU A 139 3.69 5.94 4.30
CA LEU A 139 4.75 6.42 5.19
C LEU A 139 5.76 5.33 5.54
N GLY A 140 5.33 4.07 5.51
CA GLY A 140 6.21 2.95 5.81
C GLY A 140 5.61 1.63 5.35
N VAL A 141 6.47 0.75 4.84
CA VAL A 141 6.08 -0.55 4.27
C VAL A 141 6.94 -1.65 4.85
N GLY A 142 6.32 -2.61 5.50
CA GLY A 142 6.96 -3.83 5.98
C GLY A 142 6.52 -5.00 5.12
N ALA A 143 7.43 -5.55 4.33
CA ALA A 143 7.16 -6.58 3.35
C ALA A 143 7.94 -7.88 3.61
N GLY A 144 7.33 -9.01 3.26
CA GLY A 144 8.02 -10.29 3.07
C GLY A 144 8.54 -10.98 4.32
N GLN A 145 8.08 -10.60 5.52
CA GLN A 145 8.56 -11.24 6.76
C GLN A 145 7.79 -12.52 7.09
N MET A 146 8.50 -13.48 7.69
CA MET A 146 7.91 -14.75 8.15
C MET A 146 6.89 -14.55 9.27
N ASN A 147 7.02 -13.48 10.07
CA ASN A 147 6.09 -13.13 11.14
C ASN A 147 5.57 -11.68 10.97
N ARG A 148 4.30 -11.47 11.31
CA ARG A 148 3.58 -10.20 11.07
C ARG A 148 4.08 -9.04 11.92
N VAL A 149 4.44 -9.30 13.18
CA VAL A 149 5.00 -8.28 14.07
C VAL A 149 6.35 -7.76 13.56
N GLY A 150 7.13 -8.59 12.86
CA GLY A 150 8.36 -8.20 12.16
C GLY A 150 8.08 -7.25 11.01
N SER A 151 7.08 -7.54 10.17
CA SER A 151 6.62 -6.58 9.15
C SER A 151 6.13 -5.28 9.78
N ALA A 152 5.41 -5.36 10.90
CA ALA A 152 4.92 -4.16 11.57
C ALA A 152 6.06 -3.28 12.08
N ARG A 153 7.11 -3.89 12.66
CA ARG A 153 8.31 -3.17 13.08
C ARG A 153 8.98 -2.45 11.92
N LEU A 154 9.21 -3.14 10.79
CA LEU A 154 9.81 -2.51 9.61
C LEU A 154 8.98 -1.32 9.10
N ALA A 155 7.66 -1.48 9.01
CA ALA A 155 6.77 -0.42 8.54
C ALA A 155 6.77 0.79 9.48
N LEU A 156 6.71 0.55 10.79
CA LEU A 156 6.67 1.60 11.82
C LEU A 156 8.02 2.32 11.95
N ASP A 157 9.13 1.58 11.91
CA ASP A 157 10.48 2.15 11.93
C ASP A 157 10.73 3.01 10.69
N ALA A 158 10.27 2.58 9.50
CA ALA A 158 10.36 3.36 8.28
C ALA A 158 9.52 4.65 8.34
N ALA A 159 8.30 4.59 8.91
CA ALA A 159 7.45 5.75 9.08
C ALA A 159 8.00 6.75 10.14
N GLY A 160 8.74 6.25 11.14
CA GLY A 160 9.35 7.07 12.18
C GLY A 160 8.34 7.97 12.89
N GLU A 161 8.68 9.25 13.09
CA GLU A 161 7.78 10.23 13.71
C GLU A 161 6.49 10.48 12.91
N GLN A 162 6.49 10.18 11.61
CA GLN A 162 5.31 10.37 10.75
C GLN A 162 4.21 9.33 11.07
N ALA A 163 4.53 8.24 11.77
CA ALA A 163 3.55 7.25 12.23
C ALA A 163 2.54 7.83 13.24
N VAL A 164 2.89 8.91 13.93
CA VAL A 164 1.99 9.54 14.91
C VAL A 164 0.75 10.10 14.20
N GLY A 165 -0.43 9.61 14.56
CA GLY A 165 -1.69 10.01 13.92
C GLY A 165 -1.99 9.27 12.62
N ALA A 166 -1.11 8.38 12.16
CA ALA A 166 -1.30 7.60 10.94
C ALA A 166 -2.20 6.36 11.19
N VAL A 167 -2.52 5.66 10.10
CA VAL A 167 -3.25 4.39 10.12
C VAL A 167 -2.36 3.24 9.66
N LEU A 168 -2.75 2.01 10.01
CA LEU A 168 -2.01 0.80 9.64
C LEU A 168 -2.93 -0.25 9.00
N ALA A 169 -2.57 -0.73 7.81
CA ALA A 169 -3.25 -1.84 7.15
C ALA A 169 -2.39 -3.11 7.20
N SER A 170 -3.06 -4.26 7.35
CA SER A 170 -2.41 -5.57 7.32
C SER A 170 -3.09 -6.52 6.34
N ASP A 171 -2.32 -7.12 5.44
CA ASP A 171 -2.84 -8.00 4.37
C ASP A 171 -3.58 -9.26 4.87
N GLY A 172 -3.34 -9.62 6.14
CA GLY A 172 -3.81 -10.81 6.84
C GLY A 172 -4.17 -10.48 8.28
N PHE A 173 -4.81 -11.41 8.99
CA PHE A 173 -5.26 -11.16 10.36
C PHE A 173 -4.11 -11.06 11.37
N PHE A 174 -4.34 -10.34 12.47
CA PHE A 174 -3.43 -10.32 13.61
C PHE A 174 -3.57 -11.63 14.42
N PRO A 175 -2.52 -12.44 14.57
CA PRO A 175 -2.61 -13.68 15.33
C PRO A 175 -2.67 -13.42 16.85
N PHE A 176 -2.10 -12.29 17.30
CA PHE A 176 -1.98 -11.85 18.68
C PHE A 176 -2.15 -10.33 18.76
N ASP A 177 -2.28 -9.77 19.97
CA ASP A 177 -2.41 -8.33 20.22
C ASP A 177 -1.10 -7.54 20.09
N ASP A 178 0.03 -8.23 19.95
CA ASP A 178 1.38 -7.67 19.86
C ASP A 178 1.53 -6.58 18.80
N THR A 179 0.94 -6.81 17.63
CA THR A 179 1.00 -5.89 16.47
C THR A 179 0.20 -4.62 16.75
N VAL A 180 -0.96 -4.74 17.39
CA VAL A 180 -1.79 -3.60 17.81
C VAL A 180 -1.06 -2.76 18.86
N ARG A 181 -0.48 -3.41 19.87
CA ARG A 181 0.27 -2.71 20.93
C ARG A 181 1.50 -2.00 20.38
N LEU A 182 2.22 -2.63 19.46
CA LEU A 182 3.37 -2.02 18.77
C LEU A 182 2.94 -0.84 17.88
N ALA A 183 1.83 -0.93 17.18
CA ALA A 183 1.29 0.17 16.39
C ALA A 183 0.93 1.37 17.29
N ALA A 184 0.25 1.10 18.40
CA ALA A 184 -0.12 2.12 19.38
C ALA A 184 1.10 2.82 20.01
N SER A 185 2.19 2.09 20.27
CA SER A 185 3.41 2.69 20.84
C SER A 185 4.10 3.68 19.88
N HIS A 186 3.80 3.60 18.57
CA HIS A 186 4.26 4.54 17.55
C HIS A 186 3.22 5.63 17.22
N GLY A 187 2.08 5.65 17.93
CA GLY A 187 1.06 6.67 17.78
C GLY A 187 0.04 6.43 16.65
N ILE A 188 -0.03 5.22 16.10
CA ILE A 188 -1.09 4.82 15.15
C ILE A 188 -2.47 4.99 15.81
N LYS A 189 -3.45 5.50 15.06
CA LYS A 189 -4.81 5.80 15.55
C LYS A 189 -5.88 4.84 15.06
N ALA A 190 -5.65 4.19 13.93
CA ALA A 190 -6.58 3.21 13.40
C ALA A 190 -5.86 2.07 12.69
N VAL A 191 -6.43 0.87 12.75
CA VAL A 191 -5.92 -0.33 12.08
C VAL A 191 -7.00 -1.00 11.25
N ILE A 192 -6.62 -1.61 10.13
CA ILE A 192 -7.51 -2.41 9.27
C ILE A 192 -6.86 -3.75 8.91
N HIS A 193 -7.63 -4.83 9.06
CA HIS A 193 -7.20 -6.18 8.68
C HIS A 193 -8.41 -7.07 8.34
N PRO A 194 -8.22 -8.30 7.84
CA PRO A 194 -9.34 -9.17 7.47
C PRO A 194 -10.26 -9.62 8.61
N GLY A 195 -9.77 -9.72 9.84
CA GLY A 195 -10.36 -10.57 10.87
C GLY A 195 -10.25 -12.08 10.55
N GLY A 196 -10.87 -12.90 11.39
CA GLY A 196 -10.92 -14.36 11.26
C GLY A 196 -9.92 -15.12 12.13
N SER A 197 -9.21 -14.45 13.05
CA SER A 197 -8.38 -15.14 14.04
C SER A 197 -9.26 -15.74 15.15
N LEU A 198 -8.88 -16.92 15.66
CA LEU A 198 -9.45 -17.44 16.92
C LEU A 198 -9.21 -16.47 18.10
N ARG A 199 -8.24 -15.56 17.96
CA ARG A 199 -7.83 -14.57 18.97
C ARG A 199 -8.13 -13.13 18.55
N ASP A 200 -9.06 -12.89 17.62
CA ASP A 200 -9.43 -11.51 17.22
C ASP A 200 -9.83 -10.66 18.43
N ALA A 201 -10.51 -11.26 19.42
CA ALA A 201 -10.91 -10.60 20.66
C ALA A 201 -9.74 -9.97 21.43
N ASP A 202 -8.55 -10.57 21.39
CA ASP A 202 -7.37 -10.02 22.07
C ASP A 202 -6.91 -8.72 21.41
N SER A 203 -6.91 -8.68 20.08
CA SER A 203 -6.51 -7.50 19.30
C SER A 203 -7.55 -6.39 19.41
N ILE A 204 -8.84 -6.73 19.35
CA ILE A 204 -9.95 -5.78 19.55
C ILE A 204 -9.87 -5.15 20.94
N LYS A 205 -9.67 -5.98 21.98
CA LYS A 205 -9.49 -5.50 23.35
C LYS A 205 -8.29 -4.57 23.48
N ALA A 206 -7.16 -4.89 22.84
CA ALA A 206 -6.00 -4.01 22.85
C ALA A 206 -6.29 -2.66 22.16
N CYS A 207 -7.05 -2.65 21.05
CA CYS A 207 -7.51 -1.41 20.43
C CYS A 207 -8.36 -0.58 21.39
N ASP A 208 -9.32 -1.20 22.08
CA ASP A 208 -10.18 -0.52 23.06
C ASP A 208 -9.36 0.05 24.24
N GLU A 209 -8.43 -0.74 24.80
CA GLU A 209 -7.54 -0.33 25.89
C GLU A 209 -6.66 0.86 25.51
N LEU A 210 -6.25 0.96 24.24
CA LEU A 210 -5.29 1.94 23.74
C LEU A 210 -5.96 3.09 22.96
N GLY A 211 -7.28 3.05 22.79
CA GLY A 211 -8.04 4.07 22.07
C GLY A 211 -7.80 4.09 20.56
N LEU A 212 -7.56 2.93 19.94
CA LEU A 212 -7.45 2.77 18.48
C LEU A 212 -8.80 2.38 17.88
N ALA A 213 -9.06 2.82 16.65
CA ALA A 213 -10.13 2.23 15.84
C ALA A 213 -9.63 0.96 15.13
N MET A 214 -10.45 -0.08 15.05
CA MET A 214 -10.18 -1.33 14.33
C MET A 214 -11.28 -1.60 13.31
N VAL A 215 -10.90 -1.82 12.06
CA VAL A 215 -11.79 -2.21 10.97
C VAL A 215 -11.46 -3.62 10.50
N LEU A 216 -12.49 -4.47 10.39
CA LEU A 216 -12.42 -5.83 9.87
C LEU A 216 -13.04 -5.88 8.47
N THR A 217 -12.29 -6.39 7.48
CA THR A 217 -12.73 -6.40 6.08
C THR A 217 -13.36 -7.71 5.61
N GLY A 218 -13.10 -8.82 6.31
CA GLY A 218 -13.51 -10.16 5.89
C GLY A 218 -12.73 -10.71 4.68
N ARG A 219 -11.75 -9.98 4.14
CA ARG A 219 -10.99 -10.37 2.94
C ARG A 219 -9.50 -10.31 3.17
N ARG A 220 -8.77 -11.36 2.77
CA ARG A 220 -7.31 -11.46 2.87
C ARG A 220 -6.65 -11.24 1.52
N HIS A 221 -5.52 -10.52 1.48
CA HIS A 221 -4.79 -10.17 0.26
C HIS A 221 -3.35 -10.70 0.29
N PHE A 222 -3.17 -12.04 0.33
CA PHE A 222 -1.82 -12.62 0.35
C PHE A 222 -1.14 -12.63 -1.02
N LEU A 223 0.15 -12.27 -1.03
CA LEU A 223 0.96 -12.17 -2.23
C LEU A 223 2.40 -12.67 -1.99
N HIS A 224 2.83 -13.70 -2.73
CA HIS A 224 4.14 -14.36 -2.58
C HIS A 224 4.91 -14.49 -3.89
#